data_AF-A0AA41WUU3-F1
#
_entry.id   AF-A0AA41WUU3-F1
#
_cell.length_a   1.000
_cell.length_b   1.000
_cell.length_c   1.000
_cell.angle_alpha   90.00
_cell.angle_beta   90.00
_cell.angle_gamma   90.00
#
_symmetry.space_group_name_H-M   'P 1'
#
loop_
_entity.id
_entity.type
_entity.pdbx_description
1 polymer ?
#
loop_
_entity_poly.entity_id
_entity_poly.type
_entity_poly.pdbx_seq_one_letter_code
_entity_poly.pdbx_strand_id
1 'polypeptide(L)'
;MSAVPYTPTSPSVESDDALLRRARHRAGARLGFRIHLLSFLAVNAGLAAIALSRGQFWFVWPLLGWGFGLAAHGLSLAWSQGNGYQRMVDQELARLREQAGRR
;
A
#
# COMPACT_ATOMS: atom_id res chain seq x y z
N MET A 1 14.11 4.45 46.38
CA MET A 1 13.63 5.16 45.17
C MET A 1 14.70 5.04 44.10
N SER A 2 14.64 4.01 43.25
CA SER A 2 15.63 3.83 42.17
C SER A 2 15.21 4.68 40.98
N ALA A 3 16.04 5.66 40.63
CA ALA A 3 15.87 6.49 39.45
C ALA A 3 15.97 5.61 38.19
N VAL A 4 14.90 5.58 37.39
CA VAL A 4 14.94 4.98 36.05
C VAL A 4 15.93 5.81 35.22
N PRO A 5 16.99 5.21 34.64
CA PRO A 5 17.92 5.96 33.81
C PRO A 5 17.19 6.50 32.57
N TYR A 6 17.19 7.82 32.41
CA TYR A 6 16.87 8.47 31.14
C TYR A 6 17.97 8.09 30.15
N THR A 7 17.73 7.07 29.33
CA THR A 7 18.59 6.75 28.20
C THR A 7 18.21 7.73 27.09
N PRO A 8 19.04 8.72 26.74
CA PRO A 8 18.74 9.56 25.59
C PRO A 8 18.71 8.65 24.36
N THR A 9 17.52 8.46 23.79
CA THR A 9 17.35 7.74 22.53
C THR A 9 18.24 8.44 21.51
N SER A 10 19.31 7.77 21.09
CA SER A 10 20.26 8.36 20.14
C SER A 10 19.53 8.68 18.83
N PRO A 11 19.81 9.81 18.18
CA PRO A 11 19.09 10.26 16.99
C PRO A 11 19.09 9.24 15.84
N SER A 12 20.07 8.33 15.80
CA SER A 12 20.10 7.18 14.88
C SER A 12 18.97 6.18 15.14
N VAL A 13 18.71 5.80 16.40
CA VAL A 13 17.68 4.84 16.77
C VAL A 13 16.28 5.38 16.48
N GLU A 14 16.02 6.66 16.78
CA GLU A 14 14.74 7.30 16.46
C GLU A 14 14.51 7.39 14.94
N SER A 15 15.58 7.62 14.17
CA SER A 15 15.53 7.64 12.70
C SER A 15 15.28 6.25 12.09
N ASP A 16 15.90 5.21 12.64
CA ASP A 16 15.72 3.81 12.23
C ASP A 16 14.29 3.33 12.52
N ASP A 17 13.75 3.68 13.70
CA ASP A 17 12.36 3.38 14.05
C ASP A 17 11.36 4.08 13.13
N ALA A 18 11.63 5.33 12.74
CA ALA A 18 10.81 6.05 11.77
C ALA A 18 10.86 5.41 10.37
N LEU A 19 12.02 4.91 9.94
CA LEU A 19 12.20 4.16 8.70
C LEU A 19 11.47 2.81 8.75
N LEU A 20 11.57 2.07 9.86
CA LEU A 20 10.87 0.81 10.07
C LEU A 20 9.35 0.97 10.08
N ARG A 21 8.82 2.02 10.74
CA ARG A 21 7.39 2.36 10.70
C ARG A 21 6.91 2.62 9.28
N ARG A 22 7.65 3.40 8.50
CA ARG A 22 7.34 3.66 7.09
C ARG A 22 7.39 2.37 6.25
N ALA A 23 8.40 1.53 6.45
CA ALA A 23 8.52 0.25 5.75
C ALA A 23 7.34 -0.68 6.06
N ARG A 24 6.96 -0.82 7.34
CA ARG A 24 5.81 -1.61 7.77
C ARG A 24 4.49 -1.08 7.20
N HIS A 25 4.27 0.23 7.23
CA HIS A 25 3.06 0.84 6.67
C HIS A 25 2.91 0.53 5.17
N ARG A 26 4.01 0.67 4.41
CA ARG A 26 4.03 0.32 2.97
C ARG A 26 3.89 -1.18 2.71
N ALA A 27 4.37 -2.04 3.61
CA ALA A 27 4.22 -3.48 3.49
C ALA A 27 2.79 -3.94 3.81
N GLY A 28 2.17 -3.39 4.87
CA GLY A 28 0.82 -3.72 5.30
C GLY A 28 -0.24 -3.40 4.25
N ALA A 29 -0.15 -2.24 3.61
CA ALA A 29 -1.08 -1.85 2.55
C ALA A 29 -1.04 -2.81 1.34
N ARG A 30 0.15 -3.32 0.99
CA ARG A 30 0.32 -4.34 -0.07
C ARG A 30 -0.28 -5.68 0.30
N LEU A 31 -0.16 -6.09 1.57
CA LEU A 31 -0.71 -7.35 2.05
C LEU A 31 -2.24 -7.30 2.07
N GLY A 32 -2.83 -6.20 2.54
CA GLY A 32 -4.29 -6.01 2.56
C GLY A 32 -4.92 -6.10 1.17
N PHE A 33 -4.28 -5.47 0.16
CA PHE A 33 -4.73 -5.56 -1.23
C PHE A 33 -4.58 -6.97 -1.81
N ARG A 34 -3.46 -7.66 -1.54
CA ARG A 34 -3.24 -9.04 -1.98
C ARG A 34 -4.30 -9.99 -1.43
N ILE A 35 -4.68 -9.86 -0.17
CA ILE A 35 -5.73 -10.66 0.44
C ILE A 35 -7.07 -10.41 -0.28
N HIS A 36 -7.42 -9.15 -0.54
CA HIS A 36 -8.65 -8.82 -1.29
C HIS A 36 -8.64 -9.41 -2.70
N LEU A 37 -7.52 -9.32 -3.42
CA LEU A 37 -7.36 -9.90 -4.75
C LEU A 37 -7.50 -11.43 -4.73
N LEU A 38 -6.89 -12.10 -3.75
CA LEU A 38 -7.01 -13.56 -3.59
C LEU A 38 -8.46 -13.96 -3.27
N SER A 39 -9.11 -13.27 -2.33
CA SER A 39 -10.52 -13.51 -2.01
C SER A 39 -11.43 -13.28 -3.23
N PHE A 40 -11.18 -12.22 -4.01
CA PHE A 40 -11.90 -11.95 -5.24
C PHE A 40 -11.76 -13.10 -6.25
N LEU A 41 -10.54 -13.57 -6.49
CA LEU A 41 -10.30 -14.69 -7.40
C LEU A 41 -10.94 -16.00 -6.91
N ALA A 42 -10.81 -16.31 -5.62
CA ALA A 42 -11.36 -17.54 -5.04
C ALA A 42 -12.90 -17.57 -5.15
N VAL A 43 -13.57 -16.47 -4.76
CA VAL A 43 -15.03 -16.38 -4.81
C VAL A 43 -15.53 -16.40 -6.25
N ASN A 44 -14.93 -15.61 -7.16
CA ASN A 44 -15.37 -15.57 -8.55
C ASN A 44 -15.10 -16.88 -9.29
N ALA A 45 -13.99 -17.57 -9.01
CA ALA A 45 -13.73 -18.90 -9.56
C ALA A 45 -14.78 -19.92 -9.08
N GLY A 46 -15.16 -19.89 -7.80
CA GLY A 46 -16.24 -20.72 -7.26
C GLY A 46 -17.60 -20.43 -7.91
N LEU A 47 -17.96 -19.15 -8.05
CA LEU A 47 -19.18 -18.72 -8.73
C LEU A 47 -19.20 -19.14 -10.19
N ALA A 48 -18.07 -18.97 -10.91
CA ALA A 48 -17.94 -19.39 -12.29
C ALA A 48 -18.11 -20.91 -12.43
N ALA A 49 -17.49 -21.71 -11.55
CA ALA A 49 -17.63 -23.17 -11.57
C ALA A 49 -19.10 -23.61 -11.35
N ILE A 50 -19.82 -22.97 -10.42
CA ILE A 50 -21.24 -23.24 -10.17
C ILE A 50 -22.11 -22.78 -11.34
N ALA A 51 -21.83 -21.61 -11.91
CA ALA A 51 -22.63 -21.06 -13.00
C ALA A 51 -22.46 -21.89 -14.29
N LEU A 52 -21.22 -22.26 -14.63
CA LEU A 52 -20.90 -23.10 -15.79
C LEU A 52 -21.49 -24.51 -15.67
N SER A 53 -21.50 -25.11 -14.47
CA SER A 53 -22.13 -26.42 -14.27
C SER A 53 -23.65 -26.40 -14.48
N ARG A 54 -24.28 -25.22 -14.42
CA ARG A 54 -25.71 -25.00 -14.68
C ARG A 54 -25.98 -24.35 -16.05
N GLY A 55 -24.95 -24.15 -16.87
CA GLY A 55 -25.05 -23.49 -18.17
C GLY A 55 -25.46 -22.01 -18.10
N GLN A 56 -25.23 -21.35 -16.96
CA GLN A 56 -25.62 -19.97 -16.72
C GLN A 56 -24.40 -19.03 -16.72
N PHE A 57 -24.60 -17.80 -17.16
CA PHE A 57 -23.53 -16.78 -17.25
C PHE A 57 -23.64 -15.65 -16.22
N TRP A 58 -24.52 -15.79 -15.21
CA TRP A 58 -24.79 -14.73 -14.24
C TRP A 58 -23.57 -14.32 -13.41
N PHE A 59 -22.52 -15.16 -13.33
CA PHE A 59 -21.27 -14.86 -12.63
C PHE A 59 -20.54 -13.62 -13.17
N VAL A 60 -20.87 -13.16 -14.39
CA VAL A 60 -20.27 -11.95 -14.98
C VAL A 60 -20.65 -10.68 -14.21
N TRP A 61 -21.83 -10.63 -13.59
CA TRP A 61 -22.31 -9.46 -12.85
C TRP A 61 -21.51 -9.20 -11.56
N PRO A 62 -21.30 -10.18 -10.65
CA PRO A 62 -20.39 -10.00 -9.52
C PRO A 62 -18.95 -9.74 -9.96
N LEU A 63 -18.49 -10.37 -11.06
CA LEU A 63 -17.15 -10.13 -11.61
C LEU A 63 -16.96 -8.66 -12.03
N LEU A 64 -17.94 -8.07 -12.74
CA LEU A 64 -17.89 -6.68 -13.19
C LEU A 64 -18.07 -5.68 -12.05
N GLY A 65 -19.06 -5.89 -11.19
CA GLY A 65 -19.34 -4.99 -10.07
C GLY A 65 -18.21 -4.94 -9.05
N TRP A 66 -17.73 -6.10 -8.61
CA TRP A 66 -16.65 -6.16 -7.61
C TRP A 66 -15.27 -5.96 -8.24
N GLY A 67 -15.08 -6.38 -9.50
CA GLY A 67 -13.84 -6.14 -10.24
C GLY A 67 -13.56 -4.66 -10.43
N PHE A 68 -14.60 -3.84 -10.67
CA PHE A 68 -14.45 -2.39 -10.76
C PHE A 68 -13.99 -1.76 -9.44
N GLY A 69 -14.57 -2.17 -8.32
CA GLY A 69 -14.14 -1.72 -6.99
C GLY A 69 -12.70 -2.12 -6.66
N LEU A 70 -12.30 -3.34 -7.02
CA LEU A 70 -10.93 -3.82 -6.84
C LEU A 70 -9.93 -3.08 -7.73
N ALA A 71 -10.28 -2.79 -8.98
CA ALA A 71 -9.46 -2.01 -9.89
C ALA A 71 -9.24 -0.58 -9.37
N ALA A 72 -10.30 0.07 -8.88
CA ALA A 72 -10.20 1.38 -8.25
C ALA A 72 -9.33 1.37 -7.00
N HIS A 73 -9.44 0.34 -6.15
CA HIS A 73 -8.63 0.20 -4.95
C HIS A 73 -7.16 -0.09 -5.28
N GLY A 74 -6.90 -0.94 -6.28
CA GLY A 74 -5.56 -1.22 -6.79
C GLY A 74 -4.89 0.01 -7.41
N LEU A 75 -5.65 0.82 -8.17
CA LEU A 75 -5.18 2.07 -8.73
C LEU A 75 -4.86 3.09 -7.62
N SER A 76 -5.72 3.22 -6.61
CA SER A 76 -5.47 4.07 -5.44
C SER A 76 -4.20 3.66 -4.69
N LEU A 77 -4.00 2.36 -4.45
CA LEU A 77 -2.78 1.86 -3.82
C LEU A 77 -1.54 2.07 -4.70
N ALA A 78 -1.66 1.87 -6.02
CA ALA A 78 -0.59 2.13 -6.97
C ALA A 78 -0.23 3.62 -7.07
N TRP A 79 -1.20 4.53 -6.98
CA TRP A 79 -0.96 5.97 -6.90
C TRP A 79 -0.33 6.38 -5.57
N SER A 80 -0.78 5.78 -4.46
CA SER A 80 -0.25 6.03 -3.12
C SER A 80 1.21 5.54 -2.97
N GLN A 81 1.56 4.43 -3.62
CA GLN A 81 2.88 3.80 -3.51
C GLN A 81 3.83 4.11 -4.68
N GLY A 82 3.28 4.47 -5.84
CA GLY A 82 4.01 4.58 -7.09
C GLY A 82 4.42 6.01 -7.36
N ASN A 83 5.64 6.37 -6.94
CA ASN A 83 6.55 7.28 -7.64
C ASN A 83 6.13 8.74 -7.93
N GLY A 84 4.86 9.13 -8.03
CA GLY A 84 4.48 10.51 -8.39
C GLY A 84 4.79 11.47 -7.25
N TYR A 85 4.20 11.21 -6.08
CA TYR A 85 4.39 12.05 -4.89
C TYR A 85 5.84 12.02 -4.40
N GLN A 86 6.45 10.83 -4.30
CA GLN A 86 7.84 10.71 -3.85
C GLN A 86 8.82 11.35 -4.83
N ARG A 87 8.64 11.20 -6.16
CA ARG A 87 9.52 11.91 -7.12
C ARG A 87 9.31 13.41 -7.08
N MET A 88 8.09 13.91 -6.92
CA MET A 88 7.83 15.35 -6.77
C MET A 88 8.49 15.89 -5.51
N VAL A 89 8.35 15.18 -4.38
CA VAL A 89 9.00 15.54 -3.12
C VAL A 89 10.52 15.47 -3.22
N ASP A 90 11.08 14.43 -3.84
CA ASP A 90 12.53 14.27 -4.03
C ASP A 90 13.10 15.36 -4.97
N GLN A 91 12.36 15.73 -6.02
CA GLN A 91 12.71 16.86 -6.91
C GLN A 91 12.69 18.20 -6.16
N GLU A 92 11.67 18.42 -5.33
CA GLU A 92 11.56 19.64 -4.53
C GLU A 92 12.69 19.73 -3.49
N LEU A 93 13.01 18.60 -2.85
CA LEU A 93 14.11 18.51 -1.89
C LEU A 93 15.48 18.74 -2.55
N ALA A 94 15.67 18.23 -3.77
CA ALA A 94 16.89 18.46 -4.55
C ALA A 94 17.06 19.95 -4.91
N ARG A 95 15.98 20.63 -5.32
CA ARG A 95 16.00 22.08 -5.59
C ARG A 95 16.37 22.91 -4.37
N LEU A 96 15.79 22.59 -3.20
CA LEU A 96 16.09 23.32 -1.97
C LEU A 96 17.54 23.13 -1.51
N ARG A 97 18.12 21.93 -1.67
CA ARG A 97 19.54 21.68 -1.38
C ARG A 97 20.47 22.50 -2.25
N GLU A 98 20.17 22.64 -3.55
CA GLU A 98 20.96 23.49 -4.45
C GLU A 98 20.87 24.98 -4.07
N GLN A 99 19.73 25.45 -3.59
CA GLN A 99 19.58 26.84 -3.14
C GLN A 99 20.30 27.10 -1.82
N ALA A 100 20.27 26.14 -0.90
CA ALA A 100 20.96 26.24 0.39
C ALA A 100 22.48 26.17 0.26
N GLY A 101 23.01 25.39 -0.70
CA GLY A 101 24.45 25.30 -0.96
C GLY A 101 25.04 26.47 -1.76
N ARG A 102 24.20 27.39 -2.25
CA ARG A 102 24.61 28.57 -3.05
C ARG A 102 24.62 29.87 -2.25
N ARG A 103 24.35 29.81 -0.95
CA ARG A 103 24.46 30.91 0.03
C ARG A 103 25.65 30.67 0.94
#